data_AF-A0A524MIA3-F1
#
_entry.id   AF-A0A524MIA3-F1
#
_cell.length_a   1.000
_cell.length_b   1.000
_cell.length_c   1.000
_cell.angle_alpha   90.00
_cell.angle_beta   90.00
_cell.angle_gamma   90.00
#
_symmetry.space_group_name_H-M   'P 1'
#
loop_
_entity.id
_entity.type
_entity.pdbx_description
1 polymer ?
#
loop_
_entity_poly.entity_id
_entity_poly.type
_entity_poly.pdbx_seq_one_letter_code
_entity_poly.pdbx_strand_id
1 'polypeptide(L)'
;MSKQEKSAPSLLKEVNFEINAIVADLRALRVASLENRQRLERPPKLPSRKILATIIDRLAAVLFPNRLGSSKFTDEDIDQYVQRILDETLRDLLAQVLRELDYTSGHETSSNITQEKATTIIHDFARQLPNIRNLLDKDIYAAYEGDPAAHNVDEVLVCYPGITAIMYYR
;
A
#
# COMPACT_ATOMS: atom_id res chain seq x y z
N MET A 1 -33.85 42.57 34.89
CA MET A 1 -32.41 42.58 34.50
C MET A 1 -32.08 41.18 34.01
N SER A 2 -32.45 40.81 32.78
CA SER A 2 -31.64 40.89 31.55
C SER A 2 -30.24 40.26 31.68
N LYS A 3 -30.12 39.03 31.17
CA LYS A 3 -28.92 38.57 30.45
C LYS A 3 -29.38 37.59 29.38
N GLN A 4 -29.57 38.11 28.17
CA GLN A 4 -29.68 37.32 26.96
C GLN A 4 -28.30 36.74 26.64
N GLU A 5 -28.14 35.42 26.73
CA GLU A 5 -27.08 34.72 26.02
C GLU A 5 -27.44 34.70 24.53
N LYS A 6 -26.83 35.63 23.78
CA LYS A 6 -26.80 35.57 22.32
C LYS A 6 -25.95 34.36 21.90
N SER A 7 -26.62 33.25 21.61
CA SER A 7 -26.04 32.13 20.87
C SER A 7 -25.55 32.63 19.51
N ALA A 8 -24.25 32.56 19.26
CA ALA A 8 -23.65 32.94 17.99
C ALA A 8 -24.18 31.98 16.89
N PRO A 9 -24.76 32.50 15.79
CA PRO A 9 -25.16 31.64 14.68
C PRO A 9 -23.92 30.96 14.10
N SER A 10 -23.93 29.63 14.04
CA SER A 10 -22.82 28.85 13.50
C SER A 10 -22.67 29.14 12.00
N LEU A 11 -21.68 29.94 11.63
CA LEU A 11 -21.34 30.31 10.24
C LEU A 11 -21.19 29.11 9.29
N LEU A 12 -20.94 27.91 9.82
CA LEU A 12 -20.82 26.67 9.05
C LEU A 12 -22.16 26.13 8.51
N LYS A 13 -23.31 26.62 9.00
CA LYS A 13 -24.64 26.15 8.56
C LYS A 13 -25.12 26.75 7.23
N GLU A 14 -24.51 27.82 6.76
CA GLU A 14 -24.99 28.57 5.58
C GLU A 14 -24.12 28.41 4.32
N VAL A 15 -23.04 27.63 4.37
CA VAL A 15 -22.21 27.39 3.18
C VAL A 15 -22.85 26.30 2.33
N ASN A 16 -23.62 26.71 1.33
CA ASN A 16 -24.13 25.82 0.30
C ASN A 16 -23.04 25.61 -0.77
N PHE A 17 -22.40 24.44 -0.76
CA PHE A 17 -21.32 24.09 -1.69
C PHE A 17 -21.78 23.68 -3.09
N GLU A 18 -23.08 23.83 -3.42
CA GLU A 18 -23.65 23.43 -4.71
C GLU A 18 -23.22 22.02 -5.16
N ILE A 19 -23.12 21.08 -4.20
CA ILE A 19 -22.52 19.76 -4.40
C ILE A 19 -23.08 19.03 -5.62
N ASN A 20 -24.38 19.18 -5.90
CA ASN A 20 -25.04 18.55 -7.04
C ASN A 20 -24.50 19.05 -8.38
N ALA A 21 -24.21 20.35 -8.51
CA ALA A 21 -23.63 20.93 -9.72
C ALA A 21 -22.19 20.41 -9.91
N ILE A 22 -21.37 20.45 -8.86
CA ILE A 22 -20.00 19.92 -8.88
C ILE A 22 -19.99 18.44 -9.27
N VAL A 23 -20.89 17.62 -8.70
CA VAL A 23 -21.00 16.20 -9.03
C VAL A 23 -21.40 15.98 -10.49
N ALA A 24 -22.29 16.82 -11.04
CA ALA A 24 -22.68 16.76 -12.46
C ALA A 24 -21.50 17.08 -13.38
N ASP A 25 -20.72 18.12 -13.08
CA ASP A 25 -19.54 18.51 -13.85
C ASP A 25 -18.46 17.41 -13.80
N LEU A 26 -18.19 16.88 -12.59
CA LEU A 26 -17.27 15.75 -12.42
C LEU A 26 -17.74 14.50 -13.16
N ARG A 27 -19.06 14.27 -13.27
CA ARG A 27 -19.62 13.17 -14.06
C ARG A 27 -19.40 13.40 -15.55
N ALA A 28 -19.66 14.61 -16.05
CA ALA A 28 -19.44 14.95 -17.46
C ALA A 28 -17.97 14.75 -17.86
N LEU A 29 -17.03 15.24 -17.04
CA LEU A 29 -15.60 15.02 -17.23
C LEU A 29 -15.21 13.54 -17.21
N ARG A 30 -15.80 12.74 -16.30
CA ARG A 30 -15.56 11.30 -16.22
C ARG A 30 -16.03 10.56 -17.47
N VAL A 31 -17.22 10.88 -17.97
CA VAL A 31 -17.76 10.28 -19.19
C VAL A 31 -16.86 10.65 -20.37
N ALA A 32 -16.61 11.94 -20.61
CA ALA A 32 -15.74 12.41 -21.69
C ALA A 32 -14.33 11.80 -21.65
N SER A 33 -13.75 11.63 -20.46
CA SER A 33 -12.46 10.94 -20.32
C SER A 33 -12.51 9.46 -20.69
N LEU A 34 -13.63 8.77 -20.47
CA LEU A 34 -13.80 7.38 -20.88
C LEU A 34 -14.04 7.28 -22.39
N GLU A 35 -14.77 8.22 -23.00
CA GLU A 35 -14.96 8.34 -24.45
C GLU A 35 -13.62 8.51 -25.17
N ASN A 36 -12.81 9.48 -24.74
CA ASN A 36 -11.49 9.76 -25.33
C ASN A 36 -10.53 8.57 -25.25
N ARG A 37 -10.72 7.68 -24.26
CA ARG A 37 -9.90 6.48 -24.08
C ARG A 37 -10.51 5.24 -24.72
N GLN A 38 -11.65 5.35 -25.41
CA GLN A 38 -12.45 4.24 -25.96
C GLN A 38 -12.77 3.16 -24.91
N ARG A 39 -13.07 3.59 -23.67
CA ARG A 39 -13.27 2.72 -22.49
C ARG A 39 -14.62 2.94 -21.78
N LEU A 40 -15.60 3.53 -22.46
CA LEU A 40 -16.94 3.83 -21.93
C LEU A 40 -17.61 2.64 -21.25
N GLU A 41 -17.58 1.48 -21.89
CA GLU A 41 -18.26 0.27 -21.42
C GLU A 41 -17.40 -0.53 -20.43
N ARG A 42 -16.10 -0.22 -20.32
CA ARG A 42 -15.10 -1.06 -19.63
C ARG A 42 -14.05 -0.23 -18.90
N PRO A 43 -14.40 0.37 -17.75
CA PRO A 43 -13.41 1.05 -16.93
C PRO A 43 -12.35 0.05 -16.44
N PRO A 44 -11.05 0.38 -16.55
CA PRO A 44 -9.97 -0.56 -16.24
C PRO A 44 -9.93 -0.86 -14.74
N LYS A 45 -9.86 -2.14 -14.38
CA LYS A 45 -9.67 -2.59 -13.00
C LYS A 45 -8.17 -2.71 -12.71
N LEU A 46 -7.51 -1.58 -12.52
CA LEU A 46 -6.09 -1.53 -12.18
C LEU A 46 -5.83 -2.00 -10.73
N PRO A 47 -4.58 -2.38 -10.42
CA PRO A 47 -4.13 -2.56 -9.05
C PRO A 47 -4.41 -1.33 -8.18
N SER A 48 -4.81 -1.57 -6.94
CA SER A 48 -5.13 -0.51 -5.98
C SER A 48 -3.86 -0.03 -5.29
N ARG A 49 -3.50 1.24 -5.50
CA ARG A 49 -2.37 1.89 -4.80
C ARG A 49 -2.49 1.78 -3.29
N LYS A 50 -3.71 1.89 -2.74
CA LYS A 50 -3.94 1.79 -1.29
C LYS A 50 -3.65 0.38 -0.76
N ILE A 51 -4.08 -0.65 -1.50
CA ILE A 51 -3.81 -2.05 -1.11
C ILE A 51 -2.32 -2.35 -1.23
N LEU A 52 -1.67 -1.89 -2.30
CA LEU A 52 -0.23 -2.06 -2.49
C LEU A 52 0.58 -1.40 -1.36
N ALA A 53 0.21 -0.20 -0.91
CA ALA A 53 0.86 0.43 0.24
C ALA A 53 0.75 -0.44 1.50
N THR A 54 -0.44 -0.97 1.80
CA THR A 54 -0.64 -1.88 2.93
C THR A 54 0.15 -3.18 2.79
N ILE A 55 0.27 -3.73 1.57
CA ILE A 55 1.10 -4.91 1.30
C ILE A 55 2.56 -4.61 1.64
N ILE A 56 3.08 -3.48 1.20
CA ILE A 56 4.47 -3.09 1.46
C ILE A 56 4.71 -2.90 2.97
N ASP A 57 3.80 -2.25 3.69
CA ASP A 57 3.90 -2.09 5.14
C ASP A 57 3.92 -3.45 5.86
N ARG A 58 3.06 -4.39 5.43
CA ARG A 58 3.03 -5.74 6.00
C ARG A 58 4.27 -6.57 5.64
N LEU A 59 4.79 -6.45 4.41
CA LEU A 59 6.05 -7.09 4.04
C LEU A 59 7.20 -6.53 4.88
N ALA A 60 7.27 -5.22 5.08
CA ALA A 60 8.25 -4.61 5.98
C ALA A 60 8.15 -5.16 7.41
N ALA A 61 6.94 -5.32 7.94
CA ALA A 61 6.69 -5.94 9.23
C ALA A 61 7.07 -7.43 9.28
N VAL A 62 6.83 -8.20 8.22
CA VAL A 62 7.25 -9.61 8.11
C VAL A 62 8.77 -9.72 8.06
N LEU A 63 9.42 -8.84 7.29
CA LEU A 63 10.87 -8.83 7.18
C LEU A 63 11.49 -8.41 8.50
N PHE A 64 10.95 -7.40 9.21
CA PHE A 64 11.50 -6.83 10.44
C PHE A 64 10.48 -6.82 11.61
N PRO A 65 10.04 -7.99 12.11
CA PRO A 65 8.88 -8.09 13.02
C PRO A 65 9.04 -7.32 14.32
N ASN A 66 10.23 -7.33 14.92
CA ASN A 66 10.49 -6.64 16.18
C ASN A 66 10.64 -5.11 16.06
N ARG A 67 10.81 -4.58 14.83
CA ARG A 67 11.06 -3.14 14.61
C ARG A 67 9.91 -2.46 13.89
N LEU A 68 9.37 -3.10 12.86
CA LEU A 68 8.32 -2.56 12.00
C LEU A 68 6.97 -3.29 12.15
N GLY A 69 6.94 -4.37 12.95
CA GLY A 69 5.72 -5.10 13.30
C GLY A 69 5.04 -4.59 14.57
N SER A 70 4.04 -5.33 15.03
CA SER A 70 3.20 -4.95 16.17
C SER A 70 3.60 -5.62 17.49
N SER A 71 4.03 -4.84 18.49
CA SER A 71 4.17 -5.23 19.92
C SER A 71 5.19 -6.33 20.30
N LYS A 72 5.51 -6.41 21.60
CA LYS A 72 6.55 -7.25 22.20
C LYS A 72 6.14 -8.73 22.21
N PHE A 73 6.46 -9.44 21.14
CA PHE A 73 6.28 -10.88 21.03
C PHE A 73 7.33 -11.65 21.86
N THR A 74 7.00 -12.86 22.31
CA THR A 74 8.01 -13.89 22.58
C THR A 74 8.48 -14.50 21.25
N ASP A 75 9.63 -15.17 21.19
CA ASP A 75 10.16 -15.72 19.93
C ASP A 75 9.16 -16.65 19.22
N GLU A 76 8.42 -17.47 19.96
CA GLU A 76 7.38 -18.35 19.41
C GLU A 76 6.18 -17.58 18.83
N ASP A 77 5.83 -16.43 19.42
CA ASP A 77 4.76 -15.57 18.92
C ASP A 77 5.17 -14.84 17.62
N ILE A 78 6.49 -14.59 17.44
CA ILE A 78 7.01 -13.92 16.24
C ILE A 78 6.79 -14.80 15.01
N ASP A 79 7.15 -16.09 15.07
CA ASP A 79 7.03 -16.98 13.91
C ASP A 79 5.57 -17.15 13.49
N GLN A 80 4.66 -17.28 14.45
CA GLN A 80 3.22 -17.35 14.18
C GLN A 80 2.70 -16.03 13.58
N TYR A 81 3.17 -14.89 14.09
CA TYR A 81 2.86 -13.58 13.53
C TYR A 81 3.35 -13.45 12.08
N VAL A 82 4.62 -13.76 11.83
CA VAL A 82 5.26 -13.72 10.51
C VAL A 82 4.50 -14.61 9.53
N GLN A 83 4.20 -15.85 9.91
CA GLN A 83 3.46 -16.79 9.07
C GLN A 83 2.08 -16.24 8.69
N ARG A 84 1.31 -15.77 9.67
CA ARG A 84 -0.05 -15.26 9.43
C ARG A 84 -0.04 -14.03 8.53
N ILE A 85 0.78 -13.03 8.87
CA ILE A 85 0.84 -11.79 8.09
C ILE A 85 1.37 -12.05 6.69
N LEU A 86 2.35 -12.94 6.52
CA LEU A 86 2.88 -13.27 5.19
C LEU A 86 1.83 -13.96 4.32
N ASP A 87 1.08 -14.94 4.83
CA ASP A 87 0.02 -15.61 4.07
C ASP A 87 -1.08 -14.62 3.62
N GLU A 88 -1.57 -13.77 4.53
CA GLU A 88 -2.53 -12.71 4.22
C GLU A 88 -1.99 -11.76 3.13
N THR A 89 -0.73 -11.35 3.27
CA THR A 89 -0.09 -10.38 2.37
C THR A 89 0.16 -10.93 0.97
N LEU A 90 0.60 -12.19 0.85
CA LEU A 90 0.81 -12.83 -0.44
C LEU A 90 -0.51 -13.07 -1.19
N ARG A 91 -1.60 -13.38 -0.48
CA ARG A 91 -2.94 -13.49 -1.09
C ARG A 91 -3.43 -12.14 -1.63
N ASP A 92 -3.26 -11.08 -0.85
CA ASP A 92 -3.63 -9.72 -1.29
C ASP A 92 -2.79 -9.28 -2.50
N LEU A 93 -1.49 -9.59 -2.50
CA LEU A 93 -0.60 -9.29 -3.62
C LEU A 93 -0.94 -10.10 -4.87
N LEU A 94 -1.28 -11.39 -4.73
CA LEU A 94 -1.76 -12.22 -5.84
C LEU A 94 -2.98 -11.58 -6.53
N ALA A 95 -3.94 -11.09 -5.75
CA ALA A 95 -5.11 -10.40 -6.29
C ALA A 95 -4.74 -9.10 -7.04
N GLN A 96 -3.69 -8.40 -6.65
CA GLN A 96 -3.20 -7.22 -7.38
C GLN A 96 -2.46 -7.61 -8.67
N VAL A 97 -1.62 -8.65 -8.64
CA VAL A 97 -0.91 -9.15 -9.83
C VAL A 97 -1.90 -9.65 -10.88
N LEU A 98 -2.95 -10.36 -10.46
CA LEU A 98 -4.03 -10.79 -11.36
C LEU A 98 -4.68 -9.61 -12.09
N ARG A 99 -5.01 -8.54 -11.36
CA ARG A 99 -5.59 -7.32 -11.95
C ARG A 99 -4.69 -6.69 -13.01
N GLU A 100 -3.38 -6.65 -12.76
CA GLU A 100 -2.42 -6.10 -13.72
C GLU A 100 -2.29 -6.97 -14.97
N LEU A 101 -2.26 -8.30 -14.81
CA LEU A 101 -2.17 -9.23 -15.93
C LEU A 101 -3.45 -9.24 -16.77
N ASP A 102 -4.62 -9.19 -16.13
CA ASP A 102 -5.91 -9.07 -16.83
C ASP A 102 -6.00 -7.75 -17.59
N TYR A 103 -5.56 -6.65 -16.96
CA TYR A 103 -5.49 -5.34 -17.60
C TYR A 103 -4.57 -5.34 -18.83
N THR A 104 -3.39 -5.95 -18.73
CA THR A 104 -2.39 -5.98 -19.81
C THR A 104 -2.82 -6.89 -20.97
N SER A 105 -3.46 -8.02 -20.67
CA SER A 105 -3.96 -8.95 -21.69
C SER A 105 -5.26 -8.49 -22.35
N GLY A 106 -5.92 -7.45 -21.81
CA GLY A 106 -7.22 -6.98 -22.29
C GLY A 106 -8.36 -7.98 -22.05
N HIS A 107 -8.14 -8.98 -21.19
CA HIS A 107 -9.13 -10.01 -20.87
C HIS A 107 -10.04 -9.54 -19.72
N GLU A 108 -11.34 -9.86 -19.79
CA GLU A 108 -12.33 -9.46 -18.78
C GLU A 108 -12.31 -10.36 -17.53
N THR A 109 -11.90 -11.62 -17.72
CA THR A 109 -11.85 -12.65 -16.69
C THR A 109 -10.50 -13.33 -16.75
N SER A 110 -9.90 -13.56 -15.58
CA SER A 110 -8.63 -14.25 -15.50
C SER A 110 -8.75 -15.65 -16.09
N SER A 111 -8.04 -15.89 -17.19
CA SER A 111 -7.90 -17.23 -17.75
C SER A 111 -7.11 -18.12 -16.78
N ASN A 112 -7.27 -19.44 -16.88
CA ASN A 112 -6.44 -20.37 -16.10
C ASN A 112 -4.95 -20.09 -16.29
N ILE A 113 -4.54 -19.73 -17.51
CA ILE A 113 -3.15 -19.35 -17.84
C ILE A 113 -2.73 -18.09 -17.06
N THR A 114 -3.61 -17.08 -16.97
CA THR A 114 -3.33 -15.86 -16.19
C THR A 114 -3.17 -16.17 -14.71
N GLN A 115 -4.02 -17.06 -14.18
CA GLN A 115 -3.99 -17.46 -12.78
C GLN A 115 -2.73 -18.24 -12.43
N GLU A 116 -2.34 -19.20 -13.27
CA GLU A 116 -1.10 -19.97 -13.11
C GLU A 116 0.13 -19.06 -13.18
N LYS A 117 0.14 -18.12 -14.13
CA LYS A 117 1.22 -17.12 -14.26
C LYS A 117 1.31 -16.23 -13.03
N ALA A 118 0.19 -15.69 -12.54
CA ALA A 118 0.18 -14.86 -11.34
C ALA A 118 0.68 -15.64 -10.11
N THR A 119 0.23 -16.89 -9.95
CA THR A 119 0.66 -17.77 -8.86
C THR A 119 2.16 -18.04 -8.91
N THR A 120 2.71 -18.28 -10.10
CA THR A 120 4.15 -18.49 -10.31
C THR A 120 4.94 -17.24 -9.91
N ILE A 121 4.51 -16.04 -10.35
CA ILE A 121 5.16 -14.77 -9.99
C ILE A 121 5.18 -14.57 -8.47
N ILE A 122 4.06 -14.78 -7.79
CA ILE A 122 3.97 -14.59 -6.34
C ILE A 122 4.83 -15.60 -5.58
N HIS A 123 4.82 -16.86 -6.02
CA HIS A 123 5.64 -17.90 -5.41
C HIS A 123 7.14 -17.60 -5.56
N ASP A 124 7.58 -17.19 -6.75
CA ASP A 124 8.98 -16.86 -7.01
C ASP A 124 9.41 -15.58 -6.26
N PHE A 125 8.52 -14.61 -6.12
CA PHE A 125 8.73 -13.44 -5.27
C PHE A 125 8.85 -13.82 -3.79
N ALA A 126 7.93 -14.64 -3.26
CA ALA A 126 7.93 -15.06 -1.87
C ALA A 126 9.24 -15.79 -1.49
N ARG A 127 9.77 -16.62 -2.41
CA ARG A 127 11.06 -17.30 -2.23
C ARG A 127 12.26 -16.35 -2.16
N GLN A 128 12.14 -15.14 -2.67
CA GLN A 128 13.21 -14.13 -2.63
C GLN A 128 13.23 -13.32 -1.33
N LEU A 129 12.15 -13.33 -0.53
CA LEU A 129 12.04 -12.54 0.71
C LEU A 129 13.22 -12.74 1.68
N PRO A 130 13.73 -13.97 1.93
CA PRO A 130 14.91 -14.15 2.79
C PRO A 130 16.18 -13.47 2.23
N ASN A 131 16.36 -13.49 0.92
CA ASN A 131 17.49 -12.82 0.28
C ASN A 131 17.32 -11.29 0.32
N ILE A 132 16.11 -10.79 0.09
CA ILE A 132 15.78 -9.37 0.23
C ILE A 132 16.08 -8.89 1.65
N ARG A 133 15.67 -9.64 2.68
CA ARG A 133 16.00 -9.35 4.09
C ARG A 133 17.51 -9.18 4.30
N ASN A 134 18.31 -10.15 3.83
CA ASN A 134 19.76 -10.13 3.97
C ASN A 134 20.40 -8.94 3.24
N LEU A 135 19.88 -8.55 2.08
CA LEU A 135 20.35 -7.37 1.36
C LEU A 135 20.00 -6.08 2.12
N LEU A 136 18.79 -5.99 2.67
CA LEU A 136 18.38 -4.84 3.47
C LEU A 136 19.22 -4.68 4.74
N ASP A 137 19.56 -5.77 5.43
CA ASP A 137 20.46 -5.71 6.59
C ASP A 137 21.81 -5.07 6.23
N LYS A 138 22.34 -5.36 5.03
CA LYS A 138 23.58 -4.74 4.53
C LYS A 138 23.41 -3.26 4.20
N ASP A 139 22.28 -2.87 3.61
CA ASP A 139 22.02 -1.45 3.31
C ASP A 139 21.86 -0.63 4.59
N ILE A 140 21.14 -1.16 5.58
CA ILE A 140 20.93 -0.50 6.87
C ILE A 140 22.29 -0.34 7.57
N TYR A 141 23.11 -1.38 7.58
CA TYR A 141 24.45 -1.30 8.17
C TYR A 141 25.34 -0.29 7.43
N ALA A 142 25.32 -0.27 6.09
CA ALA A 142 26.08 0.70 5.31
C ALA A 142 25.62 2.14 5.54
N ALA A 143 24.31 2.37 5.68
CA ALA A 143 23.77 3.68 6.02
C ALA A 143 24.16 4.14 7.43
N TYR A 144 24.17 3.22 8.40
CA TYR A 144 24.65 3.48 9.75
C TYR A 144 26.14 3.86 9.77
N GLU A 145 27.01 3.08 9.13
CA GLU A 145 28.45 3.38 9.06
C GLU A 145 28.75 4.68 8.28
N GLY A 146 27.89 5.03 7.33
CA GLY A 146 28.02 6.22 6.49
C GLY A 146 27.56 7.52 7.16
N ASP A 147 26.86 7.46 8.29
CA ASP A 147 26.33 8.64 8.98
C ASP A 147 26.87 8.73 10.43
N PRO A 148 27.86 9.61 10.70
CA PRO A 148 28.37 9.83 12.05
C PRO A 148 27.32 10.32 13.07
N ALA A 149 26.16 10.81 12.62
CA ALA A 149 25.05 11.23 13.48
C ALA A 149 24.10 10.08 13.84
N ALA A 150 24.24 8.90 13.22
CA ALA A 150 23.43 7.73 13.53
C ALA A 150 23.85 7.14 14.89
N HIS A 151 22.90 6.96 15.80
CA HIS A 151 23.17 6.41 17.13
C HIS A 151 23.09 4.90 17.17
N ASN A 152 22.29 4.27 16.29
CA ASN A 152 22.14 2.83 16.22
C ASN A 152 21.51 2.36 14.88
N VAL A 153 21.56 1.06 14.62
CA VAL A 153 21.04 0.46 13.38
C VAL A 153 19.49 0.47 13.34
N ASP A 154 18.82 0.36 14.49
CA ASP A 154 17.36 0.33 14.54
C ASP A 154 16.74 1.70 14.20
N GLU A 155 17.36 2.82 14.59
CA GLU A 155 16.90 4.15 14.17
C GLU A 155 17.05 4.38 12.66
N VAL A 156 18.11 3.82 12.05
CA VAL A 156 18.33 3.88 10.62
C VAL A 156 17.22 3.12 9.89
N LEU A 157 16.86 1.92 10.37
CA LEU A 157 15.74 1.15 9.83
C LEU A 157 14.40 1.89 9.95
N VAL A 158 14.11 2.49 11.11
CA VAL A 158 12.77 3.03 11.41
C VAL A 158 12.56 4.42 10.81
N CYS A 159 13.59 5.26 10.79
CA CYS A 159 13.43 6.70 10.53
C CYS A 159 14.08 7.19 9.24
N TYR A 160 14.98 6.43 8.60
CA TYR A 160 15.71 6.96 7.44
C TYR A 160 14.88 6.80 6.16
N PRO A 161 14.49 7.91 5.49
CA PRO A 161 13.68 7.84 4.28
C PRO A 161 14.42 7.15 3.12
N GLY A 162 15.76 7.20 3.11
CA GLY A 162 16.59 6.49 2.14
C GLY A 162 16.46 4.97 2.28
N ILE A 163 16.43 4.46 3.52
CA ILE A 163 16.22 3.04 3.78
C ILE A 163 14.79 2.62 3.40
N THR A 164 13.78 3.44 3.71
CA THR A 164 12.41 3.19 3.25
C THR A 164 12.35 3.09 1.72
N ALA A 165 13.02 3.98 1.00
CA ALA A 165 13.07 3.94 -0.47
C ALA A 165 13.78 2.69 -1.00
N ILE A 166 14.90 2.29 -0.40
CA ILE A 166 15.62 1.06 -0.77
C ILE A 166 14.77 -0.17 -0.49
N MET A 167 14.05 -0.21 0.64
CA MET A 167 13.12 -1.30 0.96
C MET A 167 12.02 -1.46 -0.10
N TYR A 168 11.53 -0.37 -0.66
CA TYR A 168 10.51 -0.43 -1.71
C TYR A 168 11.09 -0.81 -3.08
N TYR A 169 12.38 -0.56 -3.30
CA TYR A 169 13.09 -0.90 -4.53
C TYR A 169 13.43 -2.39 -4.63
N ARG A 170 13.78 -3.02 -3.50
CA ARG A 170 14.13 -4.44 -3.44
C ARG A 170 12.92 -5.36 -3.54
#